data_AF-A0A552HE34-F1
#
_entry.id   AF-A0A552HE34-F1
#
_cell.length_a   1.000
_cell.length_b   1.000
_cell.length_c   1.000
_cell.angle_alpha   90.00
_cell.angle_beta   90.00
_cell.angle_gamma   90.00
#
_symmetry.space_group_name_H-M   'P 1'
#
loop_
_entity.id
_entity.type
_entity.pdbx_description
1 polymer ?
#
loop_
_entity_poly.entity_id
_entity_poly.type
_entity_poly.pdbx_seq_one_letter_code
_entity_poly.pdbx_strand_id
1 'polypeptide(L)'
;MISRKNFSLSQQGGATAILMLVSLLSLLLVQPSLASPGPPNSVIAAARQDLSRKTKISVNRLQIQAAQPQTWPDGCLGLAKPGEFCTQALVEGWRIILTNNQKTWVYRTDSSGANLRLEK
;
A
#
# COMPACT_ATOMS: atom_id res chain seq x y z
N MET A 1 -25.49 -77.11 -25.53
CA MET A 1 -26.53 -76.82 -24.53
C MET A 1 -26.26 -75.45 -23.92
N ILE A 2 -27.24 -74.52 -24.05
CA ILE A 2 -27.62 -73.44 -23.10
C ILE A 2 -26.52 -72.38 -22.79
N SER A 3 -26.51 -71.19 -23.41
CA SER A 3 -27.28 -69.97 -23.11
C SER A 3 -27.24 -69.49 -21.65
N ARG A 4 -26.58 -68.35 -21.38
CA ARG A 4 -27.17 -67.13 -20.78
C ARG A 4 -26.12 -66.03 -20.59
N LYS A 5 -26.54 -64.81 -20.93
CA LYS A 5 -25.88 -63.52 -20.73
C LYS A 5 -25.59 -63.27 -19.25
N ASN A 6 -24.56 -62.49 -18.93
CA ASN A 6 -24.63 -61.54 -17.82
C ASN A 6 -23.87 -60.26 -18.14
N PHE A 7 -24.65 -59.18 -18.04
CA PHE A 7 -24.32 -57.78 -18.17
C PHE A 7 -23.85 -57.31 -16.80
N SER A 8 -22.71 -56.64 -16.73
CA SER A 8 -22.31 -55.90 -15.53
C SER A 8 -21.64 -54.61 -15.98
N LEU A 9 -22.43 -53.54 -15.92
CA LEU A 9 -21.96 -52.15 -15.97
C LEU A 9 -21.04 -51.92 -14.76
N SER A 10 -19.82 -51.44 -14.96
CA SER A 10 -19.10 -50.69 -13.92
C SER A 10 -18.40 -49.48 -14.52
N GLN A 11 -19.04 -48.33 -14.32
CA GLN A 11 -18.54 -46.95 -14.25
C GLN A 11 -17.23 -46.61 -14.97
N GLN A 12 -17.39 -45.83 -16.05
CA GLN A 12 -16.36 -44.96 -16.59
C GLN A 12 -16.02 -43.86 -15.57
N GLY A 13 -14.72 -43.72 -15.26
CA GLY A 13 -14.17 -42.75 -14.33
C GLY A 13 -14.29 -41.31 -14.83
N GLY A 14 -15.09 -40.51 -14.12
CA GLY A 14 -15.22 -39.07 -14.27
C GLY A 14 -14.00 -38.31 -13.74
N ALA A 15 -12.86 -38.43 -14.42
CA ALA A 15 -11.60 -37.79 -14.02
C ALA A 15 -11.09 -36.72 -15.00
N THR A 16 -11.88 -36.31 -15.99
CA THR A 16 -11.45 -35.28 -16.98
C THR A 16 -12.24 -33.97 -16.89
N ALA A 17 -13.44 -33.96 -16.28
CA ALA A 17 -14.23 -32.74 -16.10
C ALA A 17 -13.82 -31.91 -14.87
N ILE A 18 -13.12 -32.50 -13.91
CA ILE A 18 -12.76 -31.84 -12.64
C ILE A 18 -11.58 -30.88 -12.81
N LEU A 19 -10.62 -31.16 -13.71
CA LEU A 19 -9.42 -30.33 -13.90
C LEU A 19 -9.68 -28.99 -14.63
N MET A 20 -10.76 -28.88 -15.41
CA MET A 20 -11.14 -27.61 -16.07
C MET A 20 -11.84 -26.64 -15.11
N LEU A 21 -12.51 -27.14 -14.07
CA LEU A 21 -13.24 -26.32 -13.09
C LEU A 21 -12.33 -25.66 -12.04
N VAL A 22 -11.18 -26.27 -11.72
CA VAL A 22 -10.22 -25.69 -10.76
C VAL A 22 -9.46 -24.48 -11.34
N SER A 23 -9.26 -24.45 -12.66
CA SER A 23 -8.59 -23.34 -13.37
C SER A 23 -9.43 -22.05 -13.33
N LEU A 24 -10.75 -22.17 -13.54
CA LEU A 24 -11.67 -21.02 -13.44
C LEU A 24 -11.86 -20.54 -12.00
N LEU A 25 -11.80 -21.43 -11.00
CA LEU A 25 -11.86 -21.04 -9.58
C LEU A 25 -10.65 -20.19 -9.15
N SER A 26 -9.52 -20.34 -9.83
CA SER A 26 -8.27 -19.65 -9.50
C SER A 26 -8.31 -18.16 -9.88
N LEU A 27 -9.10 -17.78 -10.91
CA LEU A 27 -9.26 -16.37 -11.31
C LEU A 27 -10.15 -15.56 -10.35
N LEU A 28 -11.03 -16.20 -9.56
CA LEU A 28 -11.91 -15.48 -8.64
C LEU A 28 -11.23 -14.98 -7.36
N LEU A 29 -9.98 -15.39 -7.08
CA LEU A 29 -9.25 -14.98 -5.88
C LEU A 29 -8.33 -13.77 -6.10
N VAL A 30 -8.13 -13.30 -7.34
CA VAL A 30 -7.40 -12.06 -7.60
C VAL A 30 -8.34 -10.89 -7.32
N GLN A 31 -8.48 -10.54 -6.05
CA GLN A 31 -9.14 -9.29 -5.68
C GLN A 31 -8.37 -8.14 -6.36
N PRO A 32 -9.03 -7.24 -7.12
CA PRO A 32 -8.38 -6.01 -7.53
C PRO A 32 -7.98 -5.31 -6.24
N SER A 33 -6.67 -5.17 -5.99
CA SER A 33 -6.20 -4.40 -4.86
C SER A 33 -6.78 -3.01 -5.03
N LEU A 34 -7.66 -2.61 -4.11
CA LEU A 34 -8.10 -1.22 -3.92
C LEU A 34 -6.92 -0.40 -3.39
N ALA A 35 -5.74 -0.54 -4.01
CA ALA A 35 -4.56 0.21 -3.68
C ALA A 35 -4.91 1.68 -3.89
N SER A 36 -5.01 2.42 -2.80
CA SER A 36 -5.14 3.87 -2.86
C SER A 36 -4.01 4.40 -3.76
N PRO A 37 -4.27 5.37 -4.65
CA PRO A 37 -3.22 5.97 -5.46
C PRO A 37 -2.06 6.37 -4.55
N GLY A 38 -0.82 6.17 -5.00
CA GLY A 38 0.34 6.66 -4.24
C GLY A 38 0.31 8.19 -4.09
N PRO A 39 1.13 8.76 -3.19
CA PRO A 39 1.24 10.21 -3.05
C PRO A 39 1.65 10.88 -4.37
N PRO A 40 1.20 12.13 -4.62
CA PRO A 40 1.71 12.93 -5.72
C PRO A 40 3.25 13.04 -5.68
N ASN A 41 3.87 13.15 -6.84
CA ASN A 41 5.33 13.31 -6.94
C ASN A 41 5.83 14.56 -6.19
N SER A 42 5.01 15.62 -6.07
CA SER A 42 5.33 16.82 -5.29
C SER A 42 5.55 16.50 -3.80
N VAL A 43 4.70 15.66 -3.21
CA VAL A 43 4.81 15.21 -1.81
C VAL A 43 6.10 14.43 -1.60
N ILE A 44 6.38 13.47 -2.48
CA ILE A 44 7.61 12.66 -2.42
C ILE A 44 8.85 13.55 -2.53
N ALA A 45 8.85 14.47 -3.49
CA ALA A 45 9.97 15.38 -3.72
C ALA A 45 10.18 16.32 -2.53
N ALA A 46 9.11 16.91 -1.99
CA ALA A 46 9.17 17.81 -0.84
C ALA A 46 9.78 17.11 0.39
N ALA A 47 9.32 15.90 0.72
CA ALA A 47 9.82 15.13 1.85
C ALA A 47 11.32 14.77 1.69
N ARG A 48 11.71 14.27 0.50
CA ARG A 48 13.12 13.94 0.22
C ARG A 48 14.03 15.17 0.27
N GLN A 49 13.60 16.28 -0.34
CA GLN A 49 14.38 17.51 -0.36
C GLN A 49 14.56 18.09 1.03
N ASP A 50 13.49 18.10 1.84
CA ASP A 50 13.58 18.57 3.22
C ASP A 50 14.53 17.73 4.07
N LEU A 51 14.42 16.40 3.97
CA LEU A 51 15.31 15.50 4.69
C LEU A 51 16.77 15.64 4.22
N SER A 52 16.98 15.77 2.91
CA SER A 52 18.30 15.99 2.32
C SER A 52 18.95 17.27 2.85
N ARG A 53 18.21 18.39 2.92
CA ARG A 53 18.73 19.65 3.48
C ARG A 53 19.16 19.51 4.94
N LYS A 54 18.37 18.79 5.75
CA LYS A 54 18.60 18.57 7.19
C LYS A 54 19.76 17.62 7.49
N THR A 55 19.92 16.56 6.69
CA THR A 55 20.88 15.48 6.96
C THR A 55 22.13 15.50 6.07
N LYS A 56 22.13 16.32 5.01
CA LYS A 56 23.14 16.34 3.95
C LYS A 56 23.27 15.04 3.16
N ILE A 57 22.35 14.09 3.34
CA ILE A 57 22.24 12.89 2.49
C ILE A 57 21.70 13.33 1.13
N SER A 58 22.32 12.89 0.04
CA SER A 58 21.81 13.16 -1.31
C SER A 58 20.39 12.61 -1.49
N VAL A 59 19.52 13.36 -2.16
CA VAL A 59 18.13 12.95 -2.48
C VAL A 59 18.06 11.56 -3.11
N ASN A 60 19.03 11.21 -3.95
CA ASN A 60 19.09 9.91 -4.64
C ASN A 60 19.38 8.72 -3.70
N ARG A 61 19.86 9.00 -2.49
CA ARG A 61 20.10 8.01 -1.43
C ARG A 61 18.91 7.86 -0.47
N LEU A 62 17.85 8.65 -0.65
CA LEU A 62 16.65 8.62 0.17
C LEU A 62 15.52 7.86 -0.56
N GLN A 63 15.15 6.71 -0.03
CA GLN A 63 14.13 5.83 -0.59
C GLN A 63 12.82 5.99 0.18
N ILE A 64 11.68 5.89 -0.53
CA ILE A 64 10.37 5.81 0.09
C ILE A 64 10.17 4.35 0.50
N GLN A 65 10.09 4.11 1.80
CA GLN A 65 9.80 2.79 2.35
C GLN A 65 8.28 2.54 2.39
N ALA A 66 7.50 3.57 2.73
CA ALA A 66 6.05 3.53 2.74
C ALA A 66 5.45 4.92 2.57
N ALA A 67 4.23 4.97 2.04
CA ALA A 67 3.42 6.17 1.98
C ALA A 67 1.95 5.77 2.19
N GLN A 68 1.26 6.44 3.11
CA GLN A 68 -0.13 6.17 3.42
C GLN A 68 -0.92 7.48 3.47
N PRO A 69 -2.12 7.55 2.85
CA PRO A 69 -2.99 8.69 3.01
C PRO A 69 -3.47 8.75 4.46
N GLN A 70 -3.50 9.95 5.04
CA GLN A 70 -3.94 10.17 6.41
C GLN A 70 -4.56 11.57 6.57
N THR A 71 -5.58 11.66 7.41
CA THR A 71 -6.17 12.94 7.82
C THR A 71 -5.64 13.33 9.20
N TRP A 72 -5.15 14.56 9.30
CA TRP A 72 -4.55 15.11 10.51
C TRP A 72 -5.54 15.98 11.30
N PRO A 73 -5.39 16.09 12.63
CA PRO A 73 -6.35 16.81 13.47
C PRO A 73 -6.29 18.33 13.33
N ASP A 74 -5.20 18.89 12.83
CA ASP A 74 -4.93 20.32 12.79
C ASP A 74 -3.93 20.72 11.69
N GLY A 75 -3.76 22.03 11.49
CA GLY A 75 -2.77 22.60 10.56
C GLY A 75 -1.30 22.32 10.92
N CYS A 76 -1.03 21.80 12.12
CA CYS A 76 0.29 21.34 12.53
C CYS A 76 0.49 19.84 12.30
N LEU A 77 -0.45 19.19 11.61
CA LEU A 77 -0.41 17.78 11.28
C LEU A 77 -0.37 16.87 12.53
N GLY A 78 -0.90 17.36 13.65
CA GLY A 78 -0.81 16.72 14.96
C GLY A 78 0.60 16.73 15.57
N LEU A 79 1.49 17.60 15.08
CA LEU A 79 2.88 17.76 15.52
C LEU A 79 3.16 19.22 15.94
N ALA A 80 2.23 19.83 16.68
CA ALA A 80 2.42 21.15 17.26
C ALA A 80 3.65 21.20 18.18
N LYS A 81 4.43 22.26 18.10
CA LYS A 81 5.49 22.54 19.08
C LYS A 81 4.91 23.22 20.33
N PRO A 82 5.61 23.18 21.47
CA PRO A 82 5.19 23.93 22.65
C PRO A 82 4.97 25.42 22.32
N GLY A 83 3.78 25.93 22.64
CA GLY A 83 3.39 27.32 22.37
C GLY A 83 3.02 27.64 20.91
N GLU A 84 3.01 26.64 20.02
CA GLU A 84 2.59 26.84 18.63
C GLU A 84 1.06 26.77 18.52
N PHE A 85 0.47 27.80 17.90
CA PHE A 85 -0.95 27.81 17.56
C PHE A 85 -1.17 27.21 16.17
N CYS A 86 -2.07 26.24 16.10
CA CYS A 86 -2.40 25.50 14.88
C CYS A 86 -3.85 25.77 14.49
N THR A 87 -4.17 25.75 13.20
CA THR A 87 -5.56 25.81 12.75
C THR A 87 -6.31 24.57 13.23
N GLN A 88 -7.58 24.71 13.61
CA GLN A 88 -8.42 23.60 14.12
C GLN A 88 -9.16 22.87 12.99
N ALA A 89 -8.58 22.83 11.79
CA ALA A 89 -9.17 22.19 10.62
C ALA A 89 -8.50 20.85 10.36
N LEU A 90 -9.31 19.85 9.97
CA LEU A 90 -8.79 18.58 9.49
C LEU A 90 -7.99 18.81 8.20
N VAL A 91 -6.82 18.18 8.12
CA VAL A 91 -5.93 18.31 6.95
C VAL A 91 -5.72 16.93 6.34
N GLU A 92 -6.21 16.74 5.12
CA GLU A 92 -5.87 15.56 4.32
C GLU A 92 -4.40 15.62 3.88
N GLY A 93 -3.73 14.47 3.89
CA GLY A 93 -2.39 14.37 3.36
C GLY A 93 -1.76 13.00 3.52
N TRP A 94 -0.47 12.96 3.80
CA TRP A 94 0.34 11.74 3.70
C TRP A 94 1.26 11.51 4.88
N ARG A 95 1.30 10.28 5.36
CA ARG A 95 2.37 9.78 6.23
C ARG A 95 3.42 9.06 5.38
N ILE A 96 4.60 9.65 5.27
CA ILE A 96 5.69 9.18 4.41
C ILE A 96 6.83 8.63 5.27
N ILE A 97 7.26 7.41 5.01
CA ILE A 97 8.46 6.83 5.64
C ILE A 97 9.60 6.85 4.62
N LEU A 98 10.63 7.64 4.91
CA LEU A 98 11.88 7.70 4.16
C LEU A 98 12.94 6.84 4.84
N THR A 99 13.86 6.29 4.06
CA THR A 99 15.02 5.53 4.55
C THR A 99 16.26 5.80 3.71
N ASN A 100 17.44 5.65 4.30
CA ASN A 100 18.72 5.57 3.60
C ASN A 100 19.36 4.16 3.72
N ASN A 101 18.55 3.16 4.06
CA ASN A 101 18.91 1.78 4.45
C ASN A 101 19.52 1.61 5.85
N GLN A 102 19.94 2.68 6.53
CA GLN A 102 20.51 2.62 7.87
C GLN A 102 19.57 3.21 8.92
N LYS A 103 18.82 4.24 8.54
CA LYS A 103 17.88 4.97 9.40
C LYS A 103 16.62 5.28 8.63
N THR A 104 15.51 5.35 9.35
CA THR A 104 14.20 5.76 8.84
C THR A 104 13.82 7.12 9.41
N TRP A 105 12.99 7.85 8.66
CA TRP A 105 12.41 9.13 9.03
C TRP A 105 10.96 9.15 8.61
N VAL A 106 10.09 9.58 9.52
CA VAL A 106 8.66 9.66 9.24
C VAL A 106 8.25 11.10 9.06
N TYR A 107 7.68 11.43 7.91
CA TYR A 107 7.10 12.71 7.61
C TYR A 107 5.58 12.63 7.64
N ARG A 108 4.95 13.71 8.10
CA ARG A 108 3.53 14.00 7.91
C ARG A 108 3.44 15.20 6.99
N THR A 109 2.59 15.14 5.97
CA THR A 109 2.41 16.23 5.00
C THR A 109 0.93 16.51 4.78
N ASP A 110 0.59 17.69 4.25
CA ASP A 110 -0.69 17.90 3.56
C ASP A 110 -0.73 17.18 2.20
N SER A 111 -1.85 17.25 1.48
CA SER A 111 -2.07 16.58 0.19
C SER A 111 -1.14 17.04 -0.93
N SER A 112 -0.59 18.25 -0.84
CA SER A 112 0.28 18.87 -1.85
C SER A 112 1.77 18.71 -1.56
N GLY A 113 2.13 18.52 -0.29
CA GLY A 113 3.50 18.54 0.21
C GLY A 113 4.00 19.95 0.59
N ALA A 114 3.12 20.96 0.63
CA ALA A 114 3.49 22.33 0.95
C ALA A 114 3.75 22.53 2.45
N ASN A 115 2.91 21.94 3.29
CA ASN A 115 3.15 21.77 4.72
C ASN A 115 3.63 20.34 4.99
N LEU A 116 4.84 20.21 5.53
CA LEU A 116 5.40 18.93 5.94
C LEU A 116 6.17 19.06 7.25
N ARG A 117 6.08 18.04 8.10
CA ARG A 117 6.76 17.97 9.39
C ARG A 117 7.37 16.60 9.60
N LEU A 118 8.60 16.60 10.10
CA LEU A 118 9.27 15.38 10.55
C LEU A 118 8.70 14.99 11.93
N GLU A 119 8.17 13.77 12.03
CA GLU A 119 7.77 13.13 13.28
C GLU A 119 9.06 12.79 14.07
N LYS A 120 9.11 13.22 15.33
CA LYS A 120 10.32 13.20 16.16
C LYS A 120 10.86 11.80 16.41
#